data_AF-A0A9X8R598-F1
#
_entry.id   AF-A0A9X8R598-F1
#
_cell.length_a   1.000
_cell.length_b   1.000
_cell.length_c   1.000
_cell.angle_alpha   90.00
_cell.angle_beta   90.00
_cell.angle_gamma   90.00
#
_symmetry.space_group_name_H-M   'P 1'
#
loop_
_entity.id
_entity.type
_entity.pdbx_description
1 polymer ?
#
loop_
_entity_poly.entity_id
_entity_poly.type
_entity_poly.pdbx_seq_one_letter_code
_entity_poly.pdbx_strand_id
1 'polypeptide(L)'
;MSRSNNRSRNPRKRSPLLSTDAVATAREALAEIADGEVGEHIGVMGLGRNVATHRFAADVPGYAGWEWNAVVACADGADWVTVNEVALVPSQGALEAPDWVPYSDRLRPGDLGPGDIMELSPDDDRVTDDSFSREAVTFTGRETKRYLTTSGLEDAKKRWRTGEFGPNSEFAEKAALSCRSCAFYIPLEQPVGENFGICANEYSADGHVVASSYGCGAHSDTTVGE
;
A
#
# COMPACT_ATOMS: atom_id res chain seq x y z
N MET A 1 -23.43 3.78 83.03
CA MET A 1 -22.17 4.37 82.51
C MET A 1 -22.05 4.00 81.03
N SER A 2 -22.57 4.85 80.14
CA SER A 2 -22.49 4.66 78.69
C SER A 2 -21.23 5.34 78.17
N ARG A 3 -20.25 4.56 77.69
CA ARG A 3 -19.12 5.09 76.94
C ARG A 3 -19.50 5.13 75.47
N SER A 4 -19.87 6.33 75.02
CA SER A 4 -19.84 6.74 73.62
C SER A 4 -18.43 6.52 73.07
N ASN A 5 -18.29 5.76 71.98
CA ASN A 5 -17.03 5.66 71.26
C ASN A 5 -17.19 6.32 69.89
N ASN A 6 -16.81 7.59 69.84
CA ASN A 6 -16.83 8.42 68.65
C ASN A 6 -15.45 8.36 67.96
N ARG A 7 -15.46 7.88 66.71
CA ARG A 7 -14.56 8.21 65.59
C ARG A 7 -13.05 7.96 65.69
N SER A 8 -12.54 7.29 64.67
CA SER A 8 -11.48 7.86 63.83
C SER A 8 -11.66 7.39 62.37
N ARG A 9 -11.85 8.35 61.45
CA ARG A 9 -11.84 8.11 60.00
C ARG A 9 -10.38 8.05 59.56
N ASN A 10 -9.93 6.86 59.12
CA ASN A 10 -8.57 6.61 58.63
C ASN A 10 -8.32 7.43 57.33
N PRO A 11 -7.15 8.06 57.13
CA PRO A 11 -6.82 8.75 55.89
C PRO A 11 -6.76 7.73 54.76
N ARG A 12 -7.34 8.05 53.59
CA ARG A 12 -7.43 7.14 52.44
C ARG A 12 -6.05 6.56 52.11
N LYS A 13 -5.87 5.24 52.32
CA LYS A 13 -4.69 4.50 51.87
C LYS A 13 -4.53 4.76 50.36
N ARG A 14 -3.39 5.31 49.93
CA ARG A 14 -3.11 5.50 48.49
C ARG A 14 -3.13 4.14 47.81
N SER A 15 -3.73 4.05 46.62
CA SER A 15 -3.82 2.80 45.87
C SER A 15 -2.41 2.27 45.56
N PRO A 16 -2.10 0.99 45.83
CA PRO A 16 -0.82 0.38 45.43
C PRO A 16 -0.53 0.55 43.94
N LEU A 17 -1.57 0.55 43.10
CA LEU A 17 -1.50 0.77 41.65
C LEU A 17 -0.98 2.15 41.22
N LEU A 18 -0.95 3.14 42.13
CA LEU A 18 -0.46 4.50 41.86
C LEU A 18 0.77 4.84 42.71
N SER A 19 1.38 3.82 43.31
CA SER A 19 2.57 3.99 44.14
C SER A 19 3.81 4.18 43.27
N THR A 20 4.87 4.72 43.87
CA THR A 20 6.20 4.78 43.25
C THR A 20 6.74 3.39 42.93
N ASP A 21 6.41 2.41 43.78
CA ASP A 21 6.83 1.03 43.61
C ASP A 21 6.17 0.43 42.36
N ALA A 22 4.88 0.73 42.12
CA ALA A 22 4.20 0.31 40.89
C ALA A 22 4.83 0.91 39.63
N VAL A 23 5.23 2.19 39.66
CA VAL A 23 5.96 2.82 38.54
C VAL A 23 7.34 2.16 38.34
N ALA A 24 8.04 1.82 39.42
CA ALA A 24 9.33 1.15 39.35
C ALA A 24 9.21 -0.27 38.77
N THR A 25 8.27 -1.08 39.28
CA THR A 25 7.97 -2.43 38.77
C THR A 25 7.55 -2.40 37.30
N ALA A 26 6.73 -1.43 36.90
CA ALA A 26 6.33 -1.22 35.51
C ALA A 26 7.54 -0.89 34.61
N ARG A 27 8.43 0.00 35.06
CA ARG A 27 9.64 0.38 34.32
C ARG A 27 10.62 -0.79 34.19
N GLU A 28 10.82 -1.55 35.25
CA GLU A 28 11.69 -2.73 35.27
C GLU A 28 11.22 -3.76 34.25
N ALA A 29 9.93 -4.09 34.23
CA ALA A 29 9.38 -5.03 33.25
C ALA A 29 9.47 -4.53 31.81
N LEU A 30 9.33 -3.22 31.58
CA LEU A 30 9.54 -2.64 30.24
C LEU A 30 11.01 -2.73 29.80
N ALA A 31 11.95 -2.53 30.73
CA ALA A 31 13.38 -2.60 30.45
C ALA A 31 13.87 -4.01 30.08
N GLU A 32 13.13 -5.07 30.42
CA GLU A 32 13.44 -6.43 29.99
C GLU A 32 13.18 -6.68 28.49
N ILE A 33 12.31 -5.88 27.86
CA ILE A 33 11.86 -6.08 26.47
C ILE A 33 12.28 -4.93 25.55
N ALA A 34 12.42 -3.73 26.09
CA ALA A 34 12.83 -2.56 25.32
C ALA A 34 14.26 -2.72 24.79
N ASP A 35 14.42 -2.57 23.48
CA ASP A 35 15.73 -2.50 22.81
C ASP A 35 16.27 -1.05 22.93
N GLY A 36 16.52 -0.61 24.17
CA GLY A 36 16.90 0.76 24.52
C GLY A 36 16.39 1.22 25.89
N GLU A 37 16.50 2.53 26.18
CA GLU A 37 16.01 3.09 27.43
C GLU A 37 14.49 3.34 27.39
N VAL A 38 13.80 2.99 28.47
CA VAL A 38 12.41 3.38 28.71
C VAL A 38 12.38 4.83 29.17
N GLY A 39 11.64 5.69 28.47
CA GLY A 39 11.60 7.12 28.76
C GLY A 39 10.87 7.51 30.05
N GLU A 40 10.55 8.79 30.19
CA GLU A 40 9.90 9.33 31.38
C GLU A 40 8.49 8.74 31.59
N HIS A 41 8.06 8.61 32.84
CA HIS A 41 6.70 8.19 33.15
C HIS A 41 5.73 9.35 32.88
N ILE A 42 4.93 9.23 31.82
CA ILE A 42 4.07 10.30 31.30
C ILE A 42 2.66 10.27 31.89
N GLY A 43 2.23 9.15 32.47
CA GLY A 43 0.96 9.10 33.18
C GLY A 43 0.40 7.70 33.39
N VAL A 44 -0.84 7.65 33.90
CA VAL A 44 -1.58 6.41 34.12
C VAL A 44 -2.91 6.49 33.39
N MET A 45 -3.31 5.42 32.71
CA MET A 45 -4.62 5.27 32.09
C MET A 45 -5.28 3.96 32.51
N GLY A 46 -6.58 3.80 32.20
CA GLY A 46 -7.29 2.54 32.45
C GLY A 46 -7.35 2.13 33.91
N LEU A 47 -7.32 3.09 34.85
CA LEU A 47 -7.34 2.82 36.28
C LEU A 47 -8.67 2.15 36.68
N GLY A 48 -8.60 0.85 36.95
CA GLY A 48 -9.68 0.06 37.53
C GLY A 48 -9.48 -0.16 39.03
N ARG A 49 -10.29 -1.05 39.60
CA ARG A 49 -10.18 -1.44 41.02
C ARG A 49 -8.84 -2.10 41.34
N ASN A 50 -8.39 -3.00 40.46
CA ASN A 50 -7.26 -3.91 40.66
C ASN A 50 -6.25 -3.87 39.51
N VAL A 51 -6.36 -2.91 38.60
CA VAL A 51 -5.51 -2.81 37.40
C VAL A 51 -5.26 -1.35 37.05
N ALA A 52 -4.07 -1.04 36.54
CA ALA A 52 -3.73 0.26 35.99
C ALA A 52 -2.70 0.11 34.87
N THR A 53 -2.75 0.99 33.87
CA THR A 53 -1.75 1.04 32.80
C THR A 53 -0.83 2.22 33.04
N HIS A 54 0.42 1.97 33.38
CA HIS A 54 1.47 2.99 33.43
C HIS A 54 2.01 3.23 32.03
N ARG A 55 2.14 4.51 31.66
CA ARG A 55 2.59 4.95 30.34
C ARG A 55 3.94 5.63 30.48
N PHE A 56 4.85 5.34 29.57
CA PHE A 56 6.19 5.91 29.51
C PHE A 56 6.49 6.40 28.10
N ALA A 57 7.23 7.49 27.98
CA ALA A 57 7.72 7.96 26.69
C ALA A 57 8.58 6.88 26.03
N ALA A 58 8.44 6.71 24.71
CA ALA A 58 9.26 5.81 23.92
C ALA A 58 10.12 6.61 22.94
N ASP A 59 11.43 6.35 22.95
CA ASP A 59 12.37 6.84 21.94
C ASP A 59 12.91 5.63 21.17
N VAL A 60 12.03 5.00 20.39
CA VAL A 60 12.34 3.79 19.61
C VAL A 60 12.41 4.18 18.13
N PRO A 61 13.55 3.97 17.44
CA PRO A 61 13.67 4.27 16.02
C PRO A 61 12.57 3.61 15.18
N GLY A 62 11.88 4.40 14.36
CA GLY A 62 10.76 3.94 13.52
C GLY A 62 9.38 3.99 14.18
N TYR A 63 9.30 4.21 15.50
CA TYR A 63 8.06 4.27 16.28
C TYR A 63 7.82 5.68 16.83
N ALA A 64 7.94 6.69 15.97
CA ALA A 64 7.70 8.08 16.35
C ALA A 64 6.25 8.28 16.82
N GLY A 65 6.07 8.89 18.00
CA GLY A 65 4.75 9.13 18.61
C GLY A 65 4.16 7.91 19.33
N TRP A 66 4.90 6.81 19.47
CA TRP A 66 4.49 5.66 20.26
C TRP A 66 4.88 5.83 21.74
N GLU A 67 4.30 5.01 22.59
CA GLU A 67 4.55 4.99 24.02
C GLU A 67 4.62 3.58 24.58
N TRP A 68 5.42 3.42 25.63
CA TRP A 68 5.53 2.17 26.37
C TRP A 68 4.41 2.08 27.40
N ASN A 69 3.62 1.02 27.33
CA ASN A 69 2.57 0.73 28.30
C ASN A 69 2.95 -0.49 29.12
N ALA A 70 2.81 -0.39 30.44
CA ALA A 70 2.91 -1.50 31.37
C ALA A 70 1.61 -1.59 32.17
N VAL A 71 0.87 -2.68 31.98
CA VAL A 71 -0.34 -2.96 32.72
C VAL A 71 0.04 -3.68 34.00
N VAL A 72 -0.20 -3.06 35.14
CA VAL A 72 0.02 -3.62 36.47
C VAL A 72 -1.29 -4.00 37.11
N ALA A 73 -1.27 -5.08 37.89
CA ALA A 73 -2.41 -5.59 38.63
C ALA A 73 -2.10 -5.70 40.13
N CYS A 74 -3.11 -5.52 40.98
CA CYS A 74 -3.02 -5.65 42.42
C CYS A 74 -4.17 -6.53 42.91
N ALA A 75 -3.87 -7.65 43.56
CA ALA A 75 -4.90 -8.49 44.16
C ALA A 75 -5.58 -7.78 45.35
N ASP A 76 -6.83 -8.15 45.64
CA ASP A 76 -7.57 -7.59 46.76
C ASP A 76 -6.85 -7.84 48.09
N GLY A 77 -6.56 -6.77 48.82
CA GLY A 77 -5.87 -6.85 50.12
C GLY A 77 -4.35 -6.94 50.04
N ALA A 78 -3.78 -7.08 48.84
CA ALA A 78 -2.35 -6.94 48.62
C ALA A 78 -1.91 -5.47 48.74
N ASP A 79 -0.65 -5.27 49.10
CA ASP A 79 0.02 -3.97 49.15
C ASP A 79 1.11 -3.82 48.07
N TRP A 80 1.27 -4.82 47.21
CA TRP A 80 2.22 -4.89 46.11
C TRP A 80 1.51 -5.18 44.77
N VAL A 81 2.17 -4.88 43.66
CA VAL A 81 1.63 -5.06 42.30
C VAL A 81 2.40 -6.11 41.51
N THR A 82 1.72 -6.80 40.59
CA THR A 82 2.30 -7.66 39.55
C THR A 82 2.21 -6.98 38.18
N VAL A 83 3.06 -7.37 37.23
CA VAL A 83 2.92 -6.97 35.82
C VAL A 83 2.07 -8.00 35.08
N ASN A 84 1.08 -7.53 34.34
CA ASN A 84 0.19 -8.37 33.51
C ASN A 84 0.67 -8.43 32.06
N GLU A 85 0.96 -7.28 31.46
CA GLU A 85 1.46 -7.16 30.10
C GLU A 85 2.29 -5.88 29.94
N VAL A 86 3.19 -5.88 28.97
CA VAL A 86 3.89 -4.69 28.50
C VAL A 86 3.81 -4.63 26.97
N ALA A 87 3.66 -3.44 26.42
CA ALA A 87 3.52 -3.25 24.99
C ALA A 87 4.03 -1.87 24.56
N LEU A 88 4.59 -1.79 23.35
CA LEU A 88 4.77 -0.52 22.64
C LEU A 88 3.48 -0.25 21.87
N VAL A 89 2.79 0.85 22.18
CA VAL A 89 1.50 1.17 21.57
C VAL A 89 1.53 2.53 20.87
N PRO A 90 0.79 2.71 19.76
CA PRO A 90 0.69 4.01 19.12
C PRO A 90 -0.10 4.97 20.03
N SER A 91 0.39 6.20 20.15
CA SER A 91 -0.31 7.29 20.83
C SER A 91 -0.73 8.39 19.85
N GLN A 92 -1.18 9.54 20.35
CA GLN A 92 -1.58 10.66 19.51
C GLN A 92 -0.42 11.13 18.61
N GLY A 93 -0.63 11.05 17.29
CA GLY A 93 0.38 11.41 16.29
C GLY A 93 1.40 10.32 16.00
N ALA A 94 1.17 9.09 16.46
CA ALA A 94 1.98 7.95 16.09
C ALA A 94 1.96 7.72 14.58
N LEU A 95 3.12 7.41 14.00
CA LEU A 95 3.17 6.86 12.66
C LEU A 95 2.69 5.42 12.71
N GLU A 96 1.49 5.17 12.17
CA GLU A 96 0.90 3.85 12.05
C GLU A 96 1.19 3.25 10.67
N ALA A 97 1.25 1.92 10.60
CA ALA A 97 1.33 1.23 9.32
C ALA A 97 0.06 1.50 8.51
N PRO A 98 0.16 1.63 7.17
CA PRO A 98 -1.03 1.69 6.34
C PRO A 98 -1.83 0.38 6.46
N ASP A 99 -3.11 0.44 6.10
CA ASP A 99 -3.96 -0.75 6.05
C ASP A 99 -3.33 -1.84 5.19
N TRP A 100 -3.49 -3.09 5.63
CA TRP A 100 -3.04 -4.23 4.85
C TRP A 100 -3.88 -4.36 3.57
N VAL A 101 -3.20 -4.40 2.43
CA VAL A 101 -3.82 -4.55 1.11
C VAL A 101 -3.53 -5.96 0.56
N PRO A 102 -4.48 -6.70 -0.04
CA PRO A 102 -4.19 -7.99 -0.70
C PRO A 102 -3.08 -7.89 -1.74
N TYR A 103 -2.29 -8.97 -1.93
CA TYR A 103 -1.18 -8.95 -2.90
C TYR A 103 -1.64 -8.61 -4.32
N SER A 104 -2.79 -9.15 -4.74
CA SER A 104 -3.41 -8.85 -6.04
C SER A 104 -3.57 -7.35 -6.30
N ASP A 105 -3.92 -6.62 -5.25
CA ASP A 105 -4.25 -5.19 -5.33
C ASP A 105 -2.99 -4.32 -5.20
N ARG A 106 -1.85 -4.92 -4.87
CA ARG A 106 -0.53 -4.26 -4.86
C ARG A 106 0.16 -4.31 -6.22
N LEU A 107 -0.22 -5.25 -7.08
CA LEU A 107 0.44 -5.50 -8.35
C LEU A 107 0.21 -4.35 -9.33
N ARG A 108 1.30 -3.88 -9.92
CA ARG A 108 1.34 -2.83 -10.92
C ARG A 108 1.72 -3.42 -12.29
N PRO A 109 1.37 -2.72 -13.38
CA PRO A 109 1.87 -3.07 -14.70
C PRO A 109 3.41 -3.16 -14.69
N GLY A 110 3.94 -4.31 -15.11
CA GLY A 110 5.38 -4.59 -15.12
C GLY A 110 5.92 -5.40 -13.94
N ASP A 111 5.12 -5.63 -12.89
CA ASP A 111 5.58 -6.36 -11.69
C ASP A 111 5.72 -7.88 -11.92
N LEU A 112 5.08 -8.43 -12.95
CA LEU A 112 5.14 -9.86 -13.24
C LEU A 112 6.47 -10.24 -13.89
N GLY A 113 7.18 -11.18 -13.26
CA GLY A 113 8.41 -11.78 -13.73
C GLY A 113 8.25 -13.24 -14.20
N PRO A 114 9.35 -13.87 -14.65
CA PRO A 114 9.34 -15.27 -15.05
C PRO A 114 8.92 -16.19 -13.90
N GLY A 115 7.87 -16.99 -14.12
CA GLY A 115 7.34 -17.94 -13.15
C GLY A 115 6.17 -17.43 -12.31
N ASP A 116 5.86 -16.13 -12.36
CA ASP A 116 4.69 -15.58 -11.69
C ASP A 116 3.40 -16.01 -12.39
N ILE A 117 2.39 -16.35 -11.58
CA ILE A 117 1.05 -16.68 -12.05
C ILE A 117 0.08 -15.66 -11.45
N MET A 118 -0.59 -14.93 -12.34
CA MET A 118 -1.67 -14.03 -11.97
C MET A 118 -2.99 -14.60 -12.46
N GLU A 119 -3.92 -14.83 -11.53
CA GLU A 119 -5.29 -15.16 -11.88
C GLU A 119 -6.00 -13.92 -12.40
N LEU A 120 -6.84 -14.13 -13.42
CA LEU A 120 -7.77 -13.10 -13.87
C LEU A 120 -8.78 -12.84 -12.75
N SER A 121 -9.06 -11.56 -12.48
CA SER A 121 -10.12 -11.19 -11.54
C SER A 121 -11.46 -11.81 -11.98
N PRO A 122 -12.26 -12.39 -11.07
CA PRO A 122 -13.58 -12.93 -11.40
C PRO A 122 -14.51 -11.91 -12.08
N ASP A 123 -14.36 -10.63 -11.72
CA ASP A 123 -15.19 -9.51 -12.18
C ASP A 123 -14.42 -8.58 -13.14
N ASP A 124 -13.55 -9.14 -14.00
CA ASP A 124 -12.78 -8.36 -14.98
C ASP A 124 -13.61 -8.02 -16.22
N ASP A 125 -14.20 -6.82 -16.25
CA ASP A 125 -15.03 -6.31 -17.35
C ASP A 125 -14.31 -6.22 -18.71
N ARG A 126 -12.98 -6.36 -18.74
CA ARG A 126 -12.20 -6.35 -19.99
C ARG A 126 -12.36 -7.64 -20.77
N VAL A 127 -12.93 -8.70 -20.18
CA VAL A 127 -13.08 -10.00 -20.84
C VAL A 127 -14.48 -10.59 -20.66
N THR A 128 -14.89 -11.42 -21.61
CA THR A 128 -16.16 -12.16 -21.59
C THR A 128 -15.92 -13.60 -22.02
N ASP A 129 -16.68 -14.55 -21.50
CA ASP A 129 -16.68 -15.95 -21.96
C ASP A 129 -17.71 -16.23 -23.07
N ASP A 130 -18.59 -15.27 -23.36
CA ASP A 130 -19.58 -15.36 -24.44
C ASP A 130 -19.02 -14.81 -25.76
N SER A 131 -18.71 -15.71 -26.70
CA SER A 131 -18.23 -15.35 -28.04
C SER A 131 -19.29 -14.66 -28.90
N PHE A 132 -20.57 -14.79 -28.57
CA PHE A 132 -21.69 -14.18 -29.30
C PHE A 132 -22.10 -12.82 -28.73
N SER A 133 -21.50 -12.41 -27.61
CA SER A 133 -21.69 -11.07 -27.07
C SER A 133 -21.35 -10.03 -28.11
N ARG A 134 -22.18 -9.00 -28.24
CA ARG A 134 -21.93 -7.85 -29.13
C ARG A 134 -20.66 -7.08 -28.76
N GLU A 135 -20.23 -7.23 -27.51
CA GLU A 135 -19.02 -6.61 -26.99
C GLU A 135 -17.79 -7.49 -27.18
N ALA A 136 -17.95 -8.76 -27.59
CA ALA A 136 -16.81 -9.64 -27.81
C ALA A 136 -16.04 -9.24 -29.08
N VAL A 137 -14.75 -8.93 -28.92
CA VAL A 137 -13.83 -8.73 -30.03
C VAL A 137 -13.41 -10.09 -30.58
N THR A 138 -13.80 -10.40 -31.82
CA THR A 138 -13.52 -11.69 -32.46
C THR A 138 -12.82 -11.49 -33.81
N PHE A 139 -12.03 -12.49 -34.23
CA PHE A 139 -11.37 -12.54 -35.53
C PHE A 139 -11.13 -14.00 -35.93
N THR A 140 -10.91 -14.24 -37.22
CA THR A 140 -10.73 -15.59 -37.77
C THR A 140 -9.50 -16.27 -37.20
N GLY A 141 -9.63 -17.54 -36.82
CA GLY A 141 -8.52 -18.34 -36.27
C GLY A 141 -8.28 -18.16 -34.77
N ARG A 142 -9.17 -17.46 -34.05
CA ARG A 142 -9.06 -17.31 -32.59
C ARG A 142 -9.56 -18.57 -31.86
N GLU A 143 -8.69 -19.21 -31.10
CA GLU A 143 -9.01 -20.36 -30.23
C GLU A 143 -8.78 -20.01 -28.75
N THR A 144 -9.83 -19.57 -28.05
CA THR A 144 -9.73 -19.11 -26.65
C THR A 144 -10.99 -19.45 -25.86
N LYS A 145 -10.85 -19.56 -24.53
CA LYS A 145 -11.99 -19.68 -23.60
C LYS A 145 -12.63 -18.32 -23.26
N ARG A 146 -11.90 -17.22 -23.46
CA ARG A 146 -12.35 -15.85 -23.14
C ARG A 146 -11.94 -14.87 -24.23
N TYR A 147 -12.83 -13.92 -24.49
CA TYR A 147 -12.73 -12.91 -25.52
C TYR A 147 -12.51 -11.55 -24.85
N LEU A 148 -11.73 -10.70 -25.51
CA LEU A 148 -11.55 -9.31 -25.06
C LEU A 148 -12.86 -8.57 -25.34
N THR A 149 -13.33 -7.76 -24.40
CA THR A 149 -14.49 -6.90 -24.63
C THR A 149 -14.10 -5.65 -25.42
N THR A 150 -15.05 -5.01 -26.08
CA THR A 150 -14.84 -3.71 -26.75
C THR A 150 -14.32 -2.66 -25.77
N SER A 151 -14.85 -2.62 -24.54
CA SER A 151 -14.33 -1.76 -23.48
C SER A 151 -12.87 -2.08 -23.14
N GLY A 152 -12.53 -3.36 -22.97
CA GLY A 152 -11.15 -3.78 -22.72
C GLY A 152 -10.18 -3.40 -23.84
N LEU A 153 -10.63 -3.45 -25.10
CA LEU A 153 -9.84 -2.99 -26.25
C LEU A 153 -9.68 -1.46 -26.26
N GLU A 154 -10.72 -0.70 -25.96
CA GLU A 154 -10.62 0.77 -25.89
C GLU A 154 -9.73 1.23 -24.73
N ASP A 155 -9.76 0.53 -23.59
CA ASP A 155 -8.82 0.77 -22.49
C ASP A 155 -7.37 0.52 -22.91
N ALA A 156 -7.11 -0.54 -23.68
CA ALA A 156 -5.79 -0.80 -24.24
C ALA A 156 -5.35 0.32 -25.20
N LYS A 157 -6.22 0.71 -26.14
CA LYS A 157 -5.96 1.81 -27.09
C LYS A 157 -5.71 3.14 -26.38
N LYS A 158 -6.43 3.42 -25.30
CA LYS A 158 -6.20 4.60 -24.45
C LYS A 158 -4.81 4.56 -23.82
N ARG A 159 -4.39 3.42 -23.27
CA ARG A 159 -3.03 3.24 -22.71
C ARG A 159 -1.96 3.45 -23.78
N TRP A 160 -2.10 2.85 -24.97
CA TRP A 160 -1.14 3.03 -26.06
C TRP A 160 -1.06 4.48 -26.54
N ARG A 161 -2.21 5.15 -26.70
CA ARG A 161 -2.27 6.55 -27.14
C ARG A 161 -1.68 7.53 -26.12
N THR A 162 -1.77 7.22 -24.84
CA THR A 162 -1.25 8.10 -23.76
C THR A 162 0.12 7.68 -23.26
N GLY A 163 0.65 6.55 -23.75
CA GLY A 163 1.96 6.03 -23.39
C GLY A 163 3.10 6.61 -24.22
N GLU A 164 4.27 6.01 -24.06
CA GLU A 164 5.55 6.43 -24.64
C GLU A 164 5.53 6.50 -26.18
N PHE A 165 4.76 5.64 -26.83
CA PHE A 165 4.62 5.59 -28.30
C PHE A 165 3.33 6.22 -28.81
N GLY A 166 2.76 7.13 -28.00
CA GLY A 166 1.56 7.89 -28.35
C GLY A 166 1.85 9.10 -29.24
N PRO A 167 0.80 9.74 -29.79
CA PRO A 167 0.88 11.00 -30.56
C PRO A 167 1.56 12.17 -29.86
N ASN A 168 1.50 12.20 -28.52
CA ASN A 168 1.92 13.35 -27.71
C ASN A 168 3.11 12.98 -26.81
N SER A 169 3.87 11.94 -27.15
CA SER A 169 5.11 11.65 -26.42
C SER A 169 6.18 12.66 -26.79
N GLU A 170 7.20 12.80 -25.94
CA GLU A 170 8.30 13.74 -26.17
C GLU A 170 8.98 13.54 -27.53
N PHE A 171 9.14 12.29 -27.96
CA PHE A 171 9.66 11.97 -29.30
C PHE A 171 8.71 12.44 -30.40
N ALA A 172 7.41 12.17 -30.27
CA ALA A 172 6.42 12.55 -31.28
C ALA A 172 6.32 14.08 -31.43
N GLU A 173 6.38 14.83 -30.33
CA GLU A 173 6.32 16.30 -30.35
C GLU A 173 7.52 16.95 -31.06
N LYS A 174 8.70 16.29 -31.00
CA LYS A 174 9.94 16.80 -31.60
C LYS A 174 10.21 16.25 -33.00
N ALA A 175 9.56 15.15 -33.37
CA ALA A 175 9.77 14.51 -34.66
C ALA A 175 9.14 15.32 -35.80
N ALA A 176 9.89 15.46 -36.90
CA ALA A 176 9.39 16.11 -38.11
C ALA A 176 8.41 15.23 -38.91
N LEU A 177 8.50 13.91 -38.74
CA LEU A 177 7.76 12.91 -39.51
C LEU A 177 7.10 11.91 -38.57
N SER A 178 6.02 11.28 -39.04
CA SER A 178 5.21 10.37 -38.24
C SER A 178 5.18 8.96 -38.85
N CYS A 179 4.87 7.97 -38.03
CA CYS A 179 4.80 6.57 -38.42
C CYS A 179 3.88 6.32 -39.62
N ARG A 180 2.81 7.10 -39.79
CA ARG A 180 1.86 6.97 -40.91
C ARG A 180 2.52 7.03 -42.29
N SER A 181 3.62 7.77 -42.43
CA SER A 181 4.40 7.89 -43.67
C SER A 181 5.67 7.03 -43.68
N CYS A 182 5.97 6.31 -42.61
CA CYS A 182 7.24 5.62 -42.44
C CYS A 182 7.20 4.24 -43.09
N ALA A 183 8.24 3.87 -43.83
CA ALA A 183 8.34 2.53 -44.44
C ALA A 183 8.43 1.39 -43.41
N PHE A 184 8.84 1.69 -42.17
CA PHE A 184 8.92 0.72 -41.07
C PHE A 184 7.60 0.53 -40.30
N TYR A 185 6.53 1.22 -40.68
CA TYR A 185 5.22 1.11 -40.02
C TYR A 185 4.38 0.00 -40.61
N ILE A 186 3.99 -0.96 -39.78
CA ILE A 186 3.11 -2.07 -40.15
C ILE A 186 1.74 -1.84 -39.50
N PRO A 187 0.65 -1.62 -40.25
CA PRO A 187 -0.67 -1.36 -39.66
C PRO A 187 -1.23 -2.61 -38.94
N LEU A 188 -1.93 -2.41 -37.82
CA LEU A 188 -2.60 -3.50 -37.08
C LEU A 188 -3.96 -3.89 -37.66
N GLU A 189 -4.58 -3.00 -38.45
CA GLU A 189 -5.93 -3.15 -39.03
C GLU A 189 -7.01 -3.54 -37.98
N GLN A 190 -8.13 -4.12 -38.43
CA GLN A 190 -9.20 -4.59 -37.55
C GLN A 190 -8.70 -5.81 -36.73
N PRO A 191 -9.05 -5.91 -35.43
CA PRO A 191 -10.06 -5.12 -34.72
C PRO A 191 -9.56 -3.82 -34.06
N VAL A 192 -8.27 -3.50 -34.16
CA VAL A 192 -7.66 -2.35 -33.45
C VAL A 192 -8.02 -1.01 -34.11
N GLY A 193 -7.97 -0.99 -35.44
CA GLY A 193 -8.25 0.16 -36.30
C GLY A 193 -6.99 0.77 -36.92
N GLU A 194 -7.20 1.77 -37.78
CA GLU A 194 -6.17 2.33 -38.67
C GLU A 194 -5.15 3.26 -37.99
N ASN A 195 -5.42 3.65 -36.75
CA ASN A 195 -4.60 4.65 -36.04
C ASN A 195 -3.44 4.04 -35.24
N PHE A 196 -3.28 2.72 -35.27
CA PHE A 196 -2.20 2.00 -34.60
C PHE A 196 -1.52 0.99 -35.52
N GLY A 197 -0.23 0.78 -35.28
CA GLY A 197 0.61 -0.17 -35.99
C GLY A 197 1.75 -0.65 -35.11
N ILE A 198 2.66 -1.41 -35.70
CA ILE A 198 3.91 -1.86 -35.09
C ILE A 198 5.07 -1.17 -35.82
N CYS A 199 6.07 -0.74 -35.07
CA CYS A 199 7.33 -0.27 -35.65
C CYS A 199 8.29 -1.46 -35.82
N ALA A 200 8.88 -1.58 -37.02
CA ALA A 200 9.86 -2.62 -37.37
C ALA A 200 11.29 -2.07 -37.54
N ASN A 201 11.59 -0.93 -36.92
CA ASN A 201 12.91 -0.32 -36.99
C ASN A 201 13.70 -0.58 -35.70
N GLU A 202 14.77 -1.37 -35.78
CA GLU A 202 15.65 -1.75 -34.66
C GLU A 202 16.26 -0.56 -33.91
N TYR A 203 16.36 0.61 -34.54
CA TYR A 203 16.89 1.84 -33.94
C TYR A 203 15.82 2.69 -33.23
N SER A 204 14.60 2.16 -33.08
CA SER A 204 13.46 2.92 -32.56
C SER A 204 12.52 2.05 -31.70
N ALA A 205 11.20 2.25 -31.79
CA ALA A 205 10.17 1.52 -31.06
C ALA A 205 9.96 0.08 -31.60
N ASP A 206 11.04 -0.63 -31.93
CA ASP A 206 11.00 -1.94 -32.56
C ASP A 206 10.10 -2.93 -31.79
N GLY A 207 9.19 -3.59 -32.50
CA GLY A 207 8.24 -4.55 -31.93
C GLY A 207 7.15 -3.94 -31.03
N HIS A 208 7.07 -2.62 -30.86
CA HIS A 208 6.07 -1.97 -30.03
C HIS A 208 4.87 -1.49 -30.84
N VAL A 209 3.70 -1.46 -30.18
CA VAL A 209 2.51 -0.78 -30.73
C VAL A 209 2.74 0.72 -30.66
N VAL A 210 2.66 1.38 -31.81
CA VAL A 210 2.84 2.82 -31.97
C VAL A 210 1.57 3.45 -32.53
N ALA A 211 1.28 4.69 -32.11
CA ALA A 211 0.26 5.48 -32.80
C ALA A 211 0.74 5.81 -34.23
N SER A 212 -0.17 5.84 -35.20
CA SER A 212 0.14 6.28 -36.57
C SER A 212 0.76 7.68 -36.63
N SER A 213 0.44 8.54 -35.66
CA SER A 213 1.00 9.89 -35.52
C SER A 213 2.18 9.98 -34.56
N TYR A 214 2.66 8.86 -34.00
CA TYR A 214 3.93 8.82 -33.27
C TYR A 214 5.07 9.15 -34.22
N GLY A 215 6.12 9.82 -33.73
CA GLY A 215 7.34 10.07 -34.48
C GLY A 215 8.54 9.78 -33.58
N CYS A 216 9.64 9.31 -34.16
CA CYS A 216 10.76 8.75 -33.39
C CYS A 216 12.16 9.27 -33.78
N GLY A 217 12.24 10.19 -34.74
CA GLY A 217 13.52 10.70 -35.29
C GLY A 217 14.22 9.76 -36.28
N ALA A 218 14.03 8.45 -36.17
CA ALA A 218 14.55 7.44 -37.09
C ALA A 218 13.53 7.04 -38.18
N HIS A 219 12.86 8.03 -38.79
CA HIS A 219 11.96 7.80 -39.92
C HIS A 219 12.75 7.33 -41.14
N SER A 220 12.13 6.52 -42.02
CA SER A 220 12.75 6.03 -43.26
C SER A 220 13.22 7.14 -44.21
N ASP A 221 12.66 8.34 -44.02
CA ASP A 221 12.89 9.52 -44.87
C ASP A 221 13.67 10.60 -44.11
N THR A 222 14.14 10.31 -42.89
CA THR A 222 15.00 11.22 -42.15
C THR A 222 16.30 11.42 -42.94
N THR A 223 16.63 12.68 -43.21
CA THR A 223 17.92 13.08 -43.78
C THR A 223 18.62 14.00 -42.79
N VAL A 224 19.91 13.75 -42.56
CA VAL A 224 20.79 14.73 -41.91
C VAL A 224 21.32 15.62 -43.02
N GLY A 225 21.07 16.92 -42.92
CA GLY A 225 21.65 17.89 -43.86
C GLY A 225 23.17 17.78 -43.85
N GLU A 226 23.79 17.83 -45.03
CA GLU A 226 25.25 17.93 -45.19
C GLU A 226 25.82 19.21 -44.57
#